data_AF-A0A955CJ96-F1
#
_entry.id   AF-A0A955CJ96-F1
#
_cell.length_a   1.000
_cell.length_b   1.000
_cell.length_c   1.000
_cell.angle_alpha   90.00
_cell.angle_beta   90.00
_cell.angle_gamma   90.00
#
_symmetry.space_group_name_H-M   'P 1'
#
loop_
_entity.id
_entity.type
_entity.pdbx_description
1 polymer ?
#
loop_
_entity_poly.entity_id
_entity_poly.type
_entity_poly.pdbx_seq_one_letter_code
_entity_poly.pdbx_strand_id
1 'polypeptide(L)'
;MKNRIRNLFTEHGDGDGDFIVAMSDSPLSVICPKKTAEAVVYSTKPHCTRGLSHELGDRMPFTAVLCCGLPSDEDLSQLRTIVESRRLIFLGDADPADLLTFALLRETMPTEYAGMSDQLLRKCGVPLQDELSSPLAASELAALPFVRECVGDLPRRLGPWCSGLLDSGRKVELEALFSFATVSPSAVAAALVADGP
;
A
#
# COMPACT_ATOMS: atom_id res chain seq x y z
N MET A 1 3.53 -14.58 12.88
CA MET A 1 4.20 -13.46 12.19
C MET A 1 3.46 -12.14 12.47
N LYS A 2 2.14 -12.07 12.30
CA LYS A 2 1.26 -11.00 12.83
C LYS A 2 1.71 -10.31 14.14
N ASN A 3 1.93 -11.03 15.24
CA ASN A 3 2.35 -10.41 16.51
C ASN A 3 3.72 -9.72 16.44
N ARG A 4 4.67 -10.26 15.65
CA ARG A 4 5.98 -9.63 15.46
C ARG A 4 5.86 -8.34 14.65
N ILE A 5 4.99 -8.32 13.64
CA ILE A 5 4.67 -7.09 12.90
C ILE A 5 4.08 -6.04 13.85
N ARG A 6 3.08 -6.41 14.66
CA ARG A 6 2.48 -5.48 15.62
C ARG A 6 3.51 -4.93 16.61
N ASN A 7 4.36 -5.80 17.17
CA ASN A 7 5.39 -5.38 18.11
C ASN A 7 6.38 -4.40 17.47
N LEU A 8 6.82 -4.66 16.23
CA LEU A 8 7.72 -3.75 15.52
C LEU A 8 7.09 -2.35 15.37
N PHE A 9 5.81 -2.28 14.97
CA PHE A 9 5.10 -1.00 14.87
C PHE A 9 4.96 -0.29 16.21
N THR A 10 4.69 -1.02 17.30
CA THR A 10 4.64 -0.43 18.64
C THR A 10 6.02 0.05 19.11
N GLU A 11 7.08 -0.72 18.85
CA GLU A 11 8.46 -0.39 19.25
C GLU A 11 8.99 0.87 18.54
N HIS A 12 8.53 1.12 17.32
CA HIS A 12 8.96 2.27 16.49
C HIS A 12 7.91 3.37 16.35
N GLY A 13 6.74 3.25 16.99
CA GLY A 13 5.61 4.17 16.79
C GLY A 13 5.85 5.61 17.23
N ASP A 14 6.77 5.83 18.19
CA ASP A 14 7.21 7.15 18.64
C ASP A 14 8.54 7.60 17.99
N GLY A 15 9.07 6.80 17.04
CA GLY A 15 10.37 6.99 16.41
C GLY A 15 10.33 7.76 15.09
N ASP A 16 11.40 7.63 14.31
CA ASP A 16 11.44 8.05 12.91
C ASP A 16 10.76 7.01 12.00
N GLY A 17 10.33 7.42 10.80
CA GLY A 17 9.66 6.56 9.82
C GLY A 17 8.14 6.47 9.97
N ASP A 18 7.51 5.64 9.14
CA ASP A 18 6.05 5.56 8.99
C ASP A 18 5.40 4.39 9.76
N PHE A 19 6.01 3.95 10.88
CA PHE A 19 5.49 2.85 11.72
C PHE A 19 4.31 3.25 12.60
N ILE A 20 3.24 3.74 12.00
CA ILE A 20 2.06 4.23 12.70
C ILE A 20 1.12 3.06 13.02
N VAL A 21 0.66 2.95 14.27
CA VAL A 21 -0.46 2.07 14.62
C VAL A 21 -1.76 2.86 14.52
N ALA A 22 -2.73 2.36 13.77
CA ALA A 22 -4.03 3.01 13.69
C ALA A 22 -4.66 3.09 15.09
N MET A 23 -5.09 4.28 15.50
CA MET A 23 -5.78 4.49 16.77
C MET A 23 -7.09 3.70 16.75
N SER A 24 -7.38 2.95 17.82
CA SER A 24 -8.59 2.10 17.94
C SER A 24 -9.90 2.85 17.68
N ASP A 25 -9.89 4.16 17.91
CA ASP A 25 -11.10 4.98 17.85
C ASP A 25 -11.28 5.65 16.47
N SER A 26 -10.38 5.38 15.52
CA SER A 26 -10.44 5.92 14.16
C SER A 26 -11.00 4.88 13.20
N PRO A 27 -12.31 4.90 12.89
CA PRO A 27 -12.91 3.89 12.01
C PRO A 27 -12.30 3.95 10.62
N LEU A 28 -12.25 2.79 9.95
CA LEU A 28 -11.89 2.69 8.54
C LEU A 28 -12.70 3.67 7.69
N SER A 29 -12.02 4.46 6.87
CA SER A 29 -12.68 5.40 5.96
C SER A 29 -12.98 4.71 4.64
N VAL A 30 -14.26 4.51 4.32
CA VAL A 30 -14.70 3.84 3.08
C VAL A 30 -15.14 4.87 2.06
N ILE A 31 -14.61 4.78 0.84
CA ILE A 31 -14.96 5.64 -0.29
C ILE A 31 -15.59 4.81 -1.40
N CYS A 32 -16.66 5.34 -1.99
CA CYS A 32 -17.42 4.71 -3.07
C CYS A 32 -17.80 3.25 -2.74
N PRO A 33 -18.69 3.01 -1.76
CA PRO A 33 -19.14 1.66 -1.39
C PRO A 33 -20.09 1.09 -2.47
N LYS A 34 -19.59 0.93 -3.68
CA LYS A 34 -20.29 0.33 -4.80
C LYS A 34 -20.37 -1.17 -4.57
N LYS A 35 -21.56 -1.67 -4.25
CA LYS A 35 -21.82 -3.11 -4.09
C LYS A 35 -21.48 -3.92 -5.35
N THR A 36 -21.47 -3.27 -6.52
CA THR A 36 -21.16 -3.88 -7.81
C THR A 36 -19.67 -3.88 -8.14
N ALA A 37 -18.82 -3.20 -7.35
CA ALA A 37 -17.38 -3.23 -7.58
C ALA A 37 -16.83 -4.61 -7.23
N GLU A 38 -16.08 -5.23 -8.13
CA GLU A 38 -15.47 -6.56 -7.94
C GLU A 38 -14.20 -6.52 -7.08
N ALA A 39 -13.66 -5.32 -6.84
CA ALA A 39 -12.44 -5.10 -6.09
C ALA A 39 -12.63 -4.08 -4.96
N VAL A 40 -11.91 -4.32 -3.87
CA VAL A 40 -11.71 -3.41 -2.73
C VAL A 40 -10.23 -3.07 -2.66
N VAL A 41 -9.89 -1.79 -2.78
CA VAL A 41 -8.52 -1.29 -2.62
C VAL A 41 -8.36 -0.82 -1.18
N TYR A 42 -7.52 -1.50 -0.40
CA TYR A 42 -7.07 -1.03 0.89
C TYR A 42 -5.82 -0.16 0.70
N SER A 43 -5.83 1.06 1.24
CA SER A 43 -4.69 1.95 1.17
C SER A 43 -4.28 2.55 2.50
N THR A 44 -2.98 2.57 2.74
CA THR A 44 -2.30 3.26 3.85
C THR A 44 -2.04 4.74 3.58
N LYS A 45 -2.40 5.22 2.38
CA LYS A 45 -2.17 6.61 1.92
C LYS A 45 -3.50 7.30 1.60
N PRO A 46 -4.25 7.75 2.62
CA PRO A 46 -5.58 8.32 2.44
C PRO A 46 -5.62 9.53 1.51
N HIS A 47 -4.60 10.39 1.53
CA HIS A 47 -4.56 11.61 0.73
C HIS A 47 -4.49 11.32 -0.76
N CYS A 48 -3.54 10.48 -1.18
CA CYS A 48 -3.39 10.01 -2.55
C CYS A 48 -4.68 9.34 -3.07
N THR A 49 -5.26 8.44 -2.28
CA THR A 49 -6.46 7.70 -2.71
C THR A 49 -7.72 8.59 -2.75
N ARG A 50 -7.85 9.56 -1.82
CA ARG A 50 -8.93 10.56 -1.88
C ARG A 50 -8.81 11.46 -3.11
N GLY A 51 -7.60 11.90 -3.45
CA GLY A 51 -7.33 12.68 -4.66
C GLY A 51 -7.78 11.93 -5.91
N LEU A 52 -7.37 10.65 -6.03
CA LEU A 52 -7.80 9.80 -7.14
C LEU A 52 -9.32 9.60 -7.18
N SER A 53 -9.96 9.37 -6.04
CA SER A 53 -11.41 9.24 -5.98
C SER A 53 -12.13 10.51 -6.42
N HIS A 54 -11.65 11.68 -6.00
CA HIS A 54 -12.20 12.97 -6.40
C HIS A 54 -12.13 13.20 -7.92
N GLU A 55 -11.00 12.87 -8.55
CA GLU A 55 -10.80 12.94 -10.01
C GLU A 55 -11.75 12.00 -10.79
N LEU A 56 -12.02 10.81 -10.24
CA LEU A 56 -12.85 9.78 -10.88
C LEU A 56 -14.34 10.01 -10.67
N GLY A 57 -14.73 10.48 -9.49
CA GLY A 57 -16.13 10.54 -9.04
C GLY A 57 -16.83 9.18 -9.19
N ASP A 58 -18.00 9.20 -9.82
CA ASP A 58 -18.81 7.99 -10.07
C ASP A 58 -18.17 7.01 -11.06
N ARG A 59 -17.03 7.32 -11.67
CA ARG A 59 -16.32 6.40 -12.56
C ARG A 59 -15.33 5.48 -11.84
N MET A 60 -15.17 5.62 -10.53
CA MET A 60 -14.24 4.80 -9.74
C MET A 60 -14.62 3.30 -9.83
N PRO A 61 -13.72 2.41 -10.29
CA PRO A 61 -14.07 1.01 -10.57
C PRO A 61 -13.99 0.08 -9.34
N PHE A 62 -13.58 0.60 -8.19
CA PHE A 62 -13.40 -0.15 -6.95
C PHE A 62 -13.99 0.60 -5.75
N THR A 63 -14.22 -0.13 -4.64
CA THR A 63 -14.40 0.49 -3.32
C THR A 63 -13.03 0.72 -2.70
N ALA A 64 -12.76 1.90 -2.16
CA ALA A 64 -11.53 2.13 -1.41
C ALA A 64 -11.79 2.08 0.10
N VAL A 65 -10.88 1.44 0.84
CA VAL A 65 -10.83 1.42 2.29
C VAL A 65 -9.52 2.05 2.72
N LEU A 66 -9.60 3.15 3.46
CA LEU A 66 -8.44 3.93 3.86
C LEU A 66 -8.19 3.76 5.35
N CYS A 67 -6.94 3.48 5.68
CA CYS A 67 -6.43 3.38 7.03
C CYS A 67 -5.09 4.13 7.09
N CYS A 68 -4.77 4.79 8.18
CA CYS A 68 -3.44 5.39 8.34
C CYS A 68 -2.62 4.47 9.24
N GLY A 69 -1.58 3.83 8.69
CA GLY A 69 -0.75 2.88 9.41
C GLY A 69 -1.31 1.46 9.51
N LEU A 70 -0.84 0.71 10.50
CA LEU A 70 -1.15 -0.70 10.71
C LEU A 70 -2.58 -0.89 11.26
N PRO A 71 -3.44 -1.70 10.61
CA PRO A 71 -4.81 -1.90 11.06
C PRO A 71 -4.87 -2.69 12.37
N SER A 72 -5.80 -2.33 13.25
CA SER A 72 -6.13 -3.09 14.46
C SER A 72 -6.84 -4.41 14.14
N ASP A 73 -7.08 -5.27 15.13
CA ASP A 73 -7.85 -6.51 14.92
C ASP A 73 -9.32 -6.24 14.62
N GLU A 74 -9.87 -5.15 15.17
CA GLU A 74 -11.21 -4.67 14.86
C GLU A 74 -11.29 -4.18 13.40
N ASP A 75 -10.32 -3.39 12.96
CA ASP A 75 -10.23 -2.93 11.57
C ASP A 75 -10.15 -4.11 10.60
N LEU A 76 -9.35 -5.13 10.91
CA LEU A 76 -9.25 -6.33 10.08
C LEU A 76 -10.58 -7.10 10.02
N SER A 77 -11.35 -7.11 11.12
CA SER A 77 -12.68 -7.70 11.16
C SER A 77 -13.67 -6.91 10.29
N GLN A 78 -13.70 -5.59 10.44
CA GLN A 78 -14.53 -4.68 9.63
C GLN A 78 -14.16 -4.76 8.15
N LEU A 79 -12.86 -4.75 7.82
CA LEU A 79 -12.34 -4.90 6.46
C LEU A 79 -12.81 -6.22 5.84
N ARG A 80 -12.80 -7.32 6.58
CA ARG A 80 -13.30 -8.61 6.09
C ARG A 80 -14.79 -8.54 5.73
N THR A 81 -15.60 -7.87 6.55
CA THR A 81 -17.01 -7.61 6.25
C THR A 81 -17.20 -6.72 5.03
N ILE A 82 -16.33 -5.74 4.82
CA ILE A 82 -16.37 -4.90 3.62
C ILE A 82 -15.96 -5.74 2.40
N VAL A 83 -14.87 -6.49 2.45
CA VAL A 83 -14.36 -7.28 1.31
C VAL A 83 -15.36 -8.33 0.85
N GLU A 84 -16.00 -9.04 1.80
CA GLU A 84 -16.88 -10.17 1.51
C GLU A 84 -16.19 -11.20 0.59
N SER A 85 -16.68 -11.40 -0.64
CA SER A 85 -16.12 -12.31 -1.65
C SER A 85 -15.31 -11.59 -2.75
N ARG A 86 -15.10 -10.28 -2.61
CA ARG A 86 -14.41 -9.45 -3.61
C ARG A 86 -12.90 -9.59 -3.52
N ARG A 87 -12.19 -9.16 -4.56
CA ARG A 87 -10.71 -9.09 -4.54
C ARG A 87 -10.28 -7.98 -3.58
N LEU A 88 -9.39 -8.29 -2.63
CA LEU A 88 -8.72 -7.28 -1.81
C LEU A 88 -7.35 -6.96 -2.42
N ILE A 89 -7.13 -5.68 -2.70
CA ILE A 89 -5.91 -5.16 -3.32
C ILE A 89 -5.27 -4.17 -2.36
N PHE A 90 -3.99 -4.36 -2.04
CA PHE A 90 -3.22 -3.43 -1.22
C PHE A 90 -2.54 -2.35 -2.06
N LEU A 91 -2.66 -1.10 -1.64
CA LEU A 91 -2.03 0.08 -2.24
C LEU A 91 -1.30 0.92 -1.18
N GLY A 92 0.03 0.85 -1.21
CA GLY A 92 0.93 1.66 -0.39
C GLY A 92 2.27 1.88 -1.08
N ASP A 93 3.20 2.49 -0.36
CA ASP A 93 4.55 2.80 -0.76
C ASP A 93 5.41 1.55 -0.92
N ALA A 94 6.59 1.76 -1.52
CA ALA A 94 7.67 0.78 -1.55
C ALA A 94 8.59 1.04 -0.35
N ASP A 95 8.07 0.82 0.86
CA ASP A 95 8.80 1.01 2.11
C ASP A 95 8.51 -0.08 3.16
N PRO A 96 9.31 -0.18 4.23
CA PRO A 96 9.14 -1.22 5.23
C PRO A 96 7.78 -1.23 5.94
N ALA A 97 7.21 -0.06 6.25
CA ALA A 97 5.93 0.02 6.98
C ALA A 97 4.79 -0.52 6.11
N ASP A 98 4.69 -0.09 4.87
CA ASP A 98 3.62 -0.52 3.96
C ASP A 98 3.80 -1.99 3.53
N LEU A 99 5.04 -2.44 3.33
CA LEU A 99 5.31 -3.84 3.00
C LEU A 99 4.95 -4.80 4.15
N LEU A 100 5.15 -4.39 5.41
CA LEU A 100 4.72 -5.17 6.56
C LEU A 100 3.21 -5.09 6.78
N THR A 101 2.59 -3.96 6.48
CA THR A 101 1.11 -3.84 6.49
C THR A 101 0.50 -4.78 5.45
N PHE A 102 1.06 -4.84 4.24
CA PHE A 102 0.68 -5.83 3.23
C PHE A 102 0.85 -7.27 3.73
N ALA A 103 1.99 -7.58 4.36
CA ALA A 103 2.23 -8.92 4.90
C ALA A 103 1.17 -9.30 5.96
N LEU A 104 0.82 -8.38 6.86
CA LEU A 104 -0.23 -8.57 7.87
C LEU A 104 -1.59 -8.86 7.22
N LEU A 105 -1.97 -8.09 6.20
CA LEU A 105 -3.23 -8.28 5.48
C LEU A 105 -3.28 -9.64 4.81
N ARG A 106 -2.20 -10.02 4.10
CA ARG A 106 -2.07 -11.31 3.41
C ARG A 106 -2.14 -12.51 4.35
N GLU A 107 -1.66 -12.36 5.59
CA GLU A 107 -1.81 -13.40 6.63
C GLU A 107 -3.24 -13.54 7.14
N THR A 108 -4.03 -12.47 7.05
CA THR A 108 -5.38 -12.39 7.63
C THR A 108 -6.47 -12.70 6.61
N MET A 109 -6.24 -12.40 5.34
CA MET A 109 -7.15 -12.66 4.21
C MET A 109 -6.40 -12.60 2.86
N PRO A 110 -6.89 -13.28 1.80
CA PRO A 110 -6.27 -13.20 0.47
C PRO A 110 -6.17 -11.75 0.01
N THR A 111 -4.93 -11.29 -0.20
CA THR A 111 -4.63 -9.89 -0.54
C THR A 111 -3.63 -9.86 -1.69
N GLU A 112 -3.98 -9.14 -2.75
CA GLU A 112 -3.11 -8.87 -3.89
C GLU A 112 -2.28 -7.61 -3.63
N TYR A 113 -1.07 -7.56 -4.17
CA TYR A 113 -0.20 -6.39 -4.06
C TYR A 113 -0.34 -5.53 -5.33
N ALA A 114 -0.79 -4.29 -5.18
CA ALA A 114 -0.75 -3.26 -6.22
C ALA A 114 -0.11 -1.96 -5.69
N GLY A 115 0.76 -2.08 -4.67
CA GLY A 115 1.56 -0.97 -4.18
C GLY A 115 2.63 -0.52 -5.16
N MET A 116 3.44 0.45 -4.73
CA MET A 116 4.52 1.01 -5.54
C MET A 116 5.49 -0.06 -6.03
N SER A 117 5.57 -0.18 -7.36
CA SER A 117 6.36 -1.19 -8.06
C SER A 117 6.77 -0.67 -9.44
N ASP A 118 7.83 -1.22 -9.99
CA ASP A 118 8.27 -0.97 -11.37
C ASP A 118 7.11 -1.13 -12.38
N GLN A 119 6.27 -2.15 -12.18
CA GLN A 119 5.16 -2.46 -13.08
C GLN A 119 4.09 -1.37 -13.01
N LEU A 120 3.71 -0.92 -11.80
CA LEU A 120 2.72 0.14 -11.63
C LEU A 120 3.23 1.46 -12.21
N LEU A 121 4.47 1.84 -11.90
CA LEU A 121 5.12 3.03 -12.43
C LEU A 121 5.11 3.04 -13.96
N ARG A 122 5.53 1.94 -14.59
CA ARG A 122 5.52 1.80 -16.06
C ARG A 122 4.11 1.86 -16.65
N LYS A 123 3.11 1.18 -16.05
CA LYS A 123 1.70 1.23 -16.49
C LYS A 123 1.14 2.65 -16.43
N CYS A 124 1.63 3.47 -15.51
CA CYS A 124 1.23 4.87 -15.34
C CYS A 124 2.12 5.87 -16.10
N GLY A 125 3.06 5.38 -16.91
CA GLY A 125 3.96 6.24 -17.70
C GLY A 125 5.00 7.00 -16.89
N VAL A 126 5.26 6.59 -15.64
CA VAL A 126 6.28 7.20 -14.78
C VAL A 126 7.65 6.59 -15.12
N PRO A 127 8.64 7.39 -15.55
CA PRO A 127 9.99 6.89 -15.80
C PRO A 127 10.67 6.48 -14.50
N LEU A 128 11.39 5.36 -14.51
CA LEU A 128 12.14 4.88 -13.34
C LEU A 128 13.44 5.69 -13.23
N GLN A 129 13.52 6.58 -12.24
CA GLN A 129 14.64 7.49 -12.04
C GLN A 129 14.83 7.80 -10.56
N ASP A 130 16.08 7.96 -10.12
CA ASP A 130 16.44 8.04 -8.70
C ASP A 130 15.84 9.26 -7.98
N GLU A 131 15.48 10.31 -8.72
CA GLU A 131 14.82 11.52 -8.21
C GLU A 131 13.43 11.24 -7.63
N LEU A 132 12.81 10.11 -7.97
CA LEU A 132 11.53 9.69 -7.39
C LEU A 132 11.67 9.11 -5.99
N SER A 133 12.90 8.88 -5.51
CA SER A 133 13.15 8.14 -4.27
C SER A 133 13.67 9.01 -3.14
N SER A 134 13.23 8.72 -1.92
CA SER A 134 13.68 9.33 -0.67
C SER A 134 14.51 8.34 0.16
N PRO A 135 15.40 8.79 1.05
CA PRO A 135 16.11 7.91 1.98
C PRO A 135 15.16 7.22 2.96
N LEU A 136 15.45 5.98 3.32
CA LEU A 136 14.78 5.31 4.45
C LEU A 136 15.21 5.93 5.78
N ALA A 137 14.28 6.00 6.73
CA ALA A 137 14.56 6.29 8.12
C ALA A 137 15.40 5.18 8.78
N ALA A 138 15.99 5.45 9.94
CA ALA A 138 16.84 4.47 10.62
C ALA A 138 16.04 3.25 11.10
N SER A 139 14.82 3.47 11.62
CA SER A 139 13.87 2.41 11.98
C SER A 139 13.49 1.54 10.77
N GLU A 140 13.29 2.15 9.61
CA GLU A 140 12.92 1.46 8.37
C GLU A 140 14.07 0.58 7.87
N LEU A 141 15.30 1.11 7.87
CA LEU A 141 16.50 0.34 7.56
C LEU A 141 16.65 -0.88 8.47
N ALA A 142 16.41 -0.70 9.77
CA ALA A 142 16.46 -1.77 10.76
C ALA A 142 15.38 -2.84 10.52
N ALA A 143 14.23 -2.47 9.97
CA ALA A 143 13.13 -3.37 9.66
C ALA A 143 13.31 -4.19 8.37
N LEU A 144 14.18 -3.78 7.45
CA LEU A 144 14.35 -4.44 6.14
C LEU A 144 14.62 -5.96 6.19
N PRO A 145 15.45 -6.51 7.10
CA PRO A 145 15.60 -7.96 7.23
C PRO A 145 14.27 -8.66 7.52
N PHE A 146 13.45 -8.06 8.38
CA PHE A 146 12.14 -8.60 8.74
C PHE A 146 11.12 -8.45 7.61
N VAL A 147 11.19 -7.37 6.82
CA VAL A 147 10.40 -7.21 5.59
C VAL A 147 10.68 -8.37 4.62
N ARG A 148 11.94 -8.71 4.36
CA ARG A 148 12.31 -9.83 3.48
C ARG A 148 11.80 -11.17 4.01
N GLU A 149 11.84 -11.37 5.33
CA GLU A 149 11.26 -12.56 5.98
C GLU A 149 9.74 -12.65 5.74
N CYS A 150 9.02 -11.55 5.93
CA CYS A 150 7.55 -11.51 5.83
C CYS A 150 7.06 -11.58 4.38
N VAL A 151 7.66 -10.80 3.49
CA VAL A 151 7.16 -10.57 2.13
C VAL A 151 7.74 -11.58 1.13
N GLY A 152 8.96 -12.06 1.39
CA GLY A 152 9.70 -12.98 0.53
C GLY A 152 10.47 -12.26 -0.57
N ASP A 153 10.39 -12.79 -1.80
CA ASP A 153 11.08 -12.28 -2.99
C ASP A 153 10.58 -10.87 -3.38
N LEU A 154 11.28 -9.84 -2.87
CA LEU A 154 10.99 -8.43 -3.16
C LEU A 154 11.18 -8.09 -4.65
N PRO A 155 12.27 -8.50 -5.35
CA PRO A 155 12.41 -8.25 -6.78
C PRO A 155 11.23 -8.75 -7.60
N ARG A 156 10.67 -9.93 -7.27
CA ARG A 156 9.47 -10.43 -7.95
C ARG A 156 8.23 -9.58 -7.71
N ARG A 157 8.07 -9.00 -6.52
CA ARG A 157 6.87 -8.22 -6.16
C ARG A 157 6.95 -6.75 -6.58
N LEU A 158 8.08 -6.12 -6.30
CA LEU A 158 8.29 -4.69 -6.50
C LEU A 158 8.89 -4.39 -7.88
N GLY A 159 9.53 -5.38 -8.49
CA GLY A 159 10.41 -5.18 -9.62
C GLY A 159 11.85 -4.88 -9.18
N PRO A 160 12.81 -5.06 -10.11
CA PRO A 160 14.23 -4.92 -9.81
C PRO A 160 14.63 -3.51 -9.36
N TRP A 161 14.01 -2.45 -9.90
CA TRP A 161 14.40 -1.09 -9.54
C TRP A 161 13.90 -0.70 -8.15
N CYS A 162 12.61 -0.85 -7.85
CA CYS A 162 12.08 -0.59 -6.50
C CYS A 162 12.75 -1.47 -5.43
N SER A 163 13.02 -2.75 -5.72
CA SER A 163 13.76 -3.61 -4.79
C SER A 163 15.20 -3.16 -4.60
N GLY A 164 15.88 -2.74 -5.67
CA GLY A 164 17.24 -2.22 -5.60
C GLY A 164 17.34 -0.92 -4.78
N LEU A 165 16.31 -0.07 -4.84
CA LEU A 165 16.22 1.11 -3.99
C LEU A 165 16.20 0.73 -2.50
N LEU A 166 15.38 -0.24 -2.11
CA LEU A 166 15.32 -0.72 -0.73
C LEU A 166 16.67 -1.29 -0.27
N ASP A 167 17.35 -2.06 -1.14
CA ASP A 167 18.70 -2.58 -0.85
C ASP A 167 19.73 -1.45 -0.67
N SER A 168 19.55 -0.32 -1.34
CA SER A 168 20.38 0.88 -1.21
C SER A 168 19.97 1.82 -0.08
N GLY A 169 18.94 1.47 0.70
CA GLY A 169 18.45 2.30 1.80
C GLY A 169 17.53 3.44 1.38
N ARG A 170 16.78 3.28 0.28
CA ARG A 170 15.86 4.28 -0.28
C ARG A 170 14.47 3.69 -0.51
N LYS A 171 13.44 4.54 -0.54
CA LYS A 171 12.04 4.18 -0.83
C LYS A 171 11.44 5.03 -1.94
N VAL A 172 10.28 4.62 -2.43
CA VAL A 172 9.45 5.41 -3.35
C VAL A 172 8.05 5.51 -2.77
N GLU A 173 7.57 6.74 -2.69
CA GLU A 173 6.27 7.10 -2.13
C GLU A 173 5.20 7.15 -3.23
N LEU A 174 3.96 6.84 -2.87
CA LEU A 174 2.82 6.85 -3.77
C LEU A 174 2.53 8.26 -4.33
N GLU A 175 2.88 9.31 -3.58
CA GLU A 175 2.86 10.70 -4.00
C GLU A 175 3.66 10.93 -5.29
N ALA A 176 4.77 10.21 -5.48
CA ALA A 176 5.57 10.28 -6.70
C ALA A 176 4.79 9.73 -7.91
N LEU A 177 4.04 8.64 -7.74
CA LEU A 177 3.18 8.11 -8.82
C LEU A 177 2.18 9.18 -9.27
N PHE A 178 1.47 9.81 -8.34
CA PHE A 178 0.45 10.79 -8.67
C PHE A 178 1.02 12.12 -9.20
N SER A 179 2.24 12.47 -8.81
CA SER A 179 2.90 13.70 -9.27
C SER A 179 3.50 13.57 -10.68
N PHE A 180 3.96 12.37 -11.05
CA PHE A 180 4.71 12.14 -12.29
C PHE A 180 3.98 11.26 -13.31
N ALA A 181 2.79 10.73 -13.00
CA ALA A 181 2.00 9.95 -13.95
C ALA A 181 1.66 10.77 -15.19
N THR A 182 1.88 10.19 -16.37
CA THR A 182 1.56 10.81 -17.66
C THR A 182 0.25 10.28 -18.24
N VAL A 183 -0.41 9.36 -17.54
CA VAL A 183 -1.70 8.77 -17.93
C VAL A 183 -2.85 9.44 -17.18
N SER A 184 -4.08 9.23 -17.67
CA SER A 184 -5.26 9.77 -16.98
C SER A 184 -5.51 9.10 -15.63
N PRO A 185 -6.23 9.75 -14.68
CA PRO A 185 -6.65 9.13 -13.43
C PRO A 185 -7.41 7.81 -13.63
N SER A 186 -8.22 7.69 -14.70
CA SER A 186 -8.91 6.45 -15.06
C SER A 186 -7.96 5.33 -15.45
N ALA A 187 -6.85 5.66 -16.14
CA ALA A 187 -5.81 4.69 -16.46
C ALA A 187 -5.02 4.25 -15.23
N VAL A 188 -4.74 5.16 -14.28
CA VAL A 188 -4.17 4.80 -12.97
C VAL A 188 -5.10 3.83 -12.24
N ALA A 189 -6.39 4.16 -12.14
CA ALA A 189 -7.39 3.29 -11.50
C ALA A 189 -7.49 1.91 -12.16
N ALA A 190 -7.46 1.86 -13.50
CA ALA A 190 -7.45 0.61 -14.25
C ALA A 190 -6.16 -0.19 -13.98
N ALA A 191 -5.00 0.46 -13.89
CA ALA A 191 -3.74 -0.19 -13.58
C ALA A 191 -3.72 -0.83 -12.18
N LEU A 192 -4.40 -0.21 -11.20
CA LEU A 192 -4.53 -0.73 -9.83
C LEU A 192 -5.38 -2.00 -9.72
N VAL A 193 -6.42 -2.13 -10.55
CA VAL A 193 -7.37 -3.27 -10.49
C VAL A 193 -7.17 -4.31 -11.58
N ALA A 194 -6.32 -4.02 -12.57
CA ALA A 194 -5.88 -4.99 -13.56
C ALA A 194 -5.33 -6.23 -12.85
N ASP A 195 -5.54 -7.40 -13.45
CA ASP A 195 -5.15 -8.70 -12.87
C ASP A 195 -3.71 -8.66 -12.33
N GLY A 196 -3.55 -9.19 -11.10
CA GLY A 196 -2.30 -9.15 -10.35
C GLY A 196 -1.10 -9.75 -11.11
N PRO A 197 0.13 -9.44 -10.67
CA PRO A 197 1.36 -9.87 -11.34
C PRO A 197 1.49 -11.39 -11.52
#